data_AF-A0A077PG89-F1
#
_entry.id   AF-A0A077PG89-F1
#
_cell.length_a   1.000
_cell.length_b   1.000
_cell.length_c   1.000
_cell.angle_alpha   90.00
_cell.angle_beta   90.00
_cell.angle_gamma   90.00
#
_symmetry.space_group_name_H-M   'P 1'
#
loop_
_entity.id
_entity.type
_entity.pdbx_description
1 polymer ?
#
loop_
_entity_poly.entity_id
_entity_poly.type
_entity_poly.pdbx_seq_one_letter_code
_entity_poly.pdbx_strand_id
1 'polypeptide(L)'
;MLSTLGENACLKNRLVDVCIALIQHSADDFTRSILSAINSMMLDMLAAIARKDFEDRKRRQQEGIVKAKQAGKYRGRSPDLQKHELIKVLRAQGKSISDTARLVGVSDRTVTQISKKVINE
;
A
#
# COMPACT_ATOMS: atom_id res chain seq x y z
N MET A 1 -32.69 11.44 -22.11
CA MET A 1 -33.03 12.54 -21.17
C MET A 1 -33.56 11.91 -19.89
N LEU A 2 -33.08 12.38 -18.73
CA LEU A 2 -33.37 11.95 -17.35
C LEU A 2 -32.38 10.94 -16.74
N SER A 3 -31.10 11.29 -16.84
CA SER A 3 -30.20 11.20 -15.69
C SER A 3 -30.35 12.49 -14.86
N THR A 4 -31.18 12.45 -13.82
CA THR A 4 -31.24 13.47 -12.75
C THR A 4 -31.18 12.69 -11.44
N LEU A 5 -29.99 12.52 -10.88
CA LEU A 5 -29.48 13.40 -9.82
C LEU A 5 -30.40 13.45 -8.60
N GLY A 6 -29.96 12.81 -7.52
CA GLY A 6 -29.76 13.61 -6.30
C GLY A 6 -30.84 13.61 -5.23
N GLU A 7 -31.91 12.83 -5.31
CA GLU A 7 -32.98 12.94 -4.29
C GLU A 7 -32.74 12.13 -3.00
N ASN A 8 -31.81 11.17 -2.98
CA ASN A 8 -31.60 10.30 -1.80
C ASN A 8 -30.50 10.78 -0.83
N ALA A 9 -29.87 11.93 -1.07
CA ALA A 9 -28.82 12.48 -0.19
C ALA A 9 -29.33 13.54 0.80
N CYS A 10 -30.51 14.15 0.57
CA CYS A 10 -30.99 15.28 1.37
C CYS A 10 -31.75 14.87 2.65
N LEU A 11 -32.31 13.66 2.71
CA LEU A 11 -33.18 13.24 3.83
C LEU A 11 -32.48 12.47 4.96
N LYS A 12 -31.20 12.10 4.82
CA LYS A 12 -30.50 11.30 5.83
C LYS A 12 -29.80 12.09 6.95
N ASN A 13 -29.77 13.43 6.86
CA ASN A 13 -29.07 14.26 7.87
C ASN A 13 -29.96 14.92 8.92
N ARG A 14 -31.28 15.05 8.74
CA ARG A 14 -32.13 15.74 9.74
C ARG A 14 -32.24 15.02 11.09
N LEU A 15 -32.07 13.70 11.13
CA LEU A 15 -32.22 12.94 12.38
C LEU A 15 -31.00 13.09 13.30
N VAL A 16 -29.80 13.19 12.73
CA VAL A 16 -28.55 13.39 13.48
C VAL A 16 -28.45 14.84 13.97
N ASP A 17 -28.92 15.79 13.15
CA ASP A 17 -28.90 17.22 13.49
C ASP A 17 -29.79 17.56 14.71
N VAL A 18 -30.97 16.93 14.83
CA VAL A 18 -31.88 17.12 15.98
C VAL A 18 -31.29 16.56 17.27
N CYS A 19 -30.62 15.39 17.21
CA CYS A 19 -29.99 14.80 18.38
C CYS A 19 -28.81 15.63 18.89
N ILE A 20 -28.04 16.26 18.00
CA ILE A 20 -26.93 17.16 18.37
C ILE A 20 -27.47 18.46 18.98
N ALA A 21 -28.55 19.04 18.43
CA ALA A 21 -29.13 20.29 18.91
C ALA A 21 -29.73 20.18 20.33
N LEU A 22 -30.35 19.04 20.68
CA LEU A 22 -30.95 18.83 22.00
C LEU A 22 -29.91 18.68 23.13
N ILE A 23 -28.69 18.24 22.82
CA ILE A 23 -27.59 18.15 23.79
C ILE A 23 -26.96 19.54 24.07
N GLN A 24 -27.20 20.53 23.22
CA GLN A 24 -26.55 21.85 23.29
C GLN A 24 -27.25 22.89 24.17
N HIS A 25 -28.43 22.60 24.72
CA HIS A 25 -29.13 23.52 25.61
C HIS A 25 -29.04 23.06 27.07
N SER A 26 -27.93 23.48 27.68
CA SER A 26 -27.59 23.58 29.12
C SER A 26 -26.34 22.78 29.51
N ALA A 27 -25.19 23.10 28.89
CA ALA A 27 -23.90 22.70 29.42
C ALA A 27 -23.11 23.97 29.72
N ASP A 28 -22.89 24.24 31.01
CA ASP A 28 -22.05 25.33 31.49
C ASP A 28 -20.67 25.27 30.82
N ASP A 29 -20.03 26.43 30.59
CA ASP A 29 -18.70 26.51 29.94
C ASP A 29 -17.65 25.64 30.66
N PHE A 30 -17.84 25.43 31.96
CA PHE A 30 -17.08 24.49 32.77
C PHE A 30 -17.23 23.03 32.29
N THR A 31 -18.46 22.57 32.07
CA THR A 31 -18.74 21.21 31.56
C THR A 31 -18.15 21.03 30.16
N ARG A 32 -18.19 22.07 29.31
CA ARG A 32 -17.54 22.04 27.98
C ARG A 32 -16.02 21.93 28.07
N SER A 33 -15.40 22.68 28.97
CA SER A 33 -13.95 22.62 29.21
C SER A 33 -13.51 21.24 29.70
N ILE A 34 -14.26 20.65 30.65
CA ILE A 34 -14.00 19.30 31.16
C ILE A 34 -14.16 18.26 30.05
N LEU A 35 -15.25 18.31 29.28
CA LEU A 35 -15.47 17.36 28.19
C LEU A 35 -14.38 17.48 27.11
N SER A 36 -13.94 18.69 26.80
CA SER A 36 -12.81 18.91 25.89
C SER A 36 -11.52 18.30 26.43
N ALA A 37 -11.21 18.50 27.72
CA ALA A 37 -10.01 17.94 28.33
C ALA A 37 -10.02 16.41 28.34
N ILE A 38 -11.15 15.79 28.67
CA ILE A 38 -11.32 14.34 28.63
C ILE A 38 -11.14 13.81 27.20
N ASN A 39 -11.75 14.45 26.21
CA ASN A 39 -11.61 14.05 24.80
C ASN A 39 -10.16 14.15 24.32
N SER A 40 -9.46 15.24 24.66
CA SER A 40 -8.04 15.38 24.34
C SER A 40 -7.19 14.28 24.99
N MET A 41 -7.38 14.03 26.28
CA MET A 41 -6.63 12.97 26.99
C MET A 41 -6.92 11.57 26.45
N MET A 42 -8.17 11.29 26.07
CA MET A 42 -8.54 10.02 25.44
C MET A 42 -7.82 9.85 24.09
N LEU A 43 -7.77 10.90 23.27
CA LEU A 43 -7.07 10.86 21.99
C LEU A 43 -5.55 10.70 22.18
N ASP A 44 -4.97 11.35 23.17
CA ASP A 44 -3.54 11.22 23.49
C ASP A 44 -3.18 9.80 23.94
N MET A 45 -4.04 9.19 24.77
CA MET A 45 -3.85 7.79 25.18
C MET A 45 -3.95 6.83 23.99
N LEU A 46 -4.92 7.03 23.09
CA LEU A 46 -5.05 6.22 21.87
C LEU A 46 -3.85 6.40 20.94
N ALA A 47 -3.35 7.63 20.79
CA ALA A 47 -2.17 7.92 19.99
C ALA A 47 -0.91 7.24 20.57
N ALA A 48 -0.76 7.24 21.90
CA ALA A 48 0.34 6.56 22.57
C ALA A 48 0.29 5.04 22.38
N ILE A 49 -0.90 4.43 22.54
CA ILE A 49 -1.11 3.00 22.30
C ILE A 49 -0.80 2.65 20.84
N ALA A 50 -1.34 3.42 19.88
CA ALA A 50 -1.12 3.18 18.46
C ALA A 50 0.37 3.23 18.07
N ARG A 51 1.13 4.19 18.63
CA ARG A 51 2.57 4.29 18.41
C ARG A 51 3.31 3.07 18.97
N LYS A 52 3.01 2.68 20.22
CA LYS A 52 3.60 1.47 20.83
C LYS A 52 3.33 0.23 19.99
N ASP A 53 2.08 0.04 19.57
CA ASP A 53 1.66 -1.15 18.83
C ASP A 53 2.34 -1.21 17.44
N PHE A 54 2.56 -0.06 16.80
CA PHE A 54 3.33 0.04 15.56
C PHE A 54 4.79 -0.36 15.75
N GLU A 55 5.45 0.14 16.79
CA GLU A 55 6.83 -0.20 17.11
C GLU A 55 6.99 -1.69 17.41
N ASP A 56 6.05 -2.28 18.15
CA ASP A 56 6.04 -3.72 18.45
C ASP A 56 5.84 -4.58 17.20
N ARG A 57 5.01 -4.16 16.23
CA ARG A 57 4.88 -4.86 14.94
C ARG A 57 6.17 -4.78 14.13
N LYS A 58 6.79 -3.60 14.07
CA LYS A 58 8.05 -3.37 13.35
C LYS A 58 9.17 -4.24 13.92
N ARG A 59 9.30 -4.31 15.25
CA ARG A 59 10.28 -5.17 15.94
C ARG A 59 10.09 -6.64 15.58
N ARG A 60 8.87 -7.17 15.70
CA ARG A 60 8.57 -8.57 15.34
C ARG A 60 8.82 -8.87 13.87
N GLN A 61 8.47 -7.94 12.99
CA GLN A 61 8.74 -8.09 11.56
C GLN A 61 10.25 -8.14 11.28
N GLN A 62 11.04 -7.28 11.93
CA GLN A 62 12.50 -7.28 11.80
C GLN A 62 13.11 -8.59 12.30
N GLU A 63 12.71 -9.08 13.48
CA GLU A 63 13.13 -10.39 14.01
C GLU A 63 12.76 -11.53 13.05
N GLY A 64 11.54 -11.50 12.49
CA GLY A 64 11.08 -12.47 11.50
C GLY A 64 11.91 -12.43 10.21
N ILE A 65 12.21 -11.23 9.69
CA ILE A 65 13.07 -11.04 8.52
C ILE A 65 14.47 -11.58 8.78
N VAL A 66 15.08 -11.29 9.93
CA VAL A 66 16.41 -11.79 10.29
C VAL A 66 16.44 -13.32 10.30
N LYS A 67 15.47 -13.96 10.97
CA LYS A 67 15.35 -15.42 11.01
C LYS A 67 15.14 -16.02 9.61
N ALA A 68 14.28 -15.42 8.79
CA ALA A 68 14.01 -15.91 7.44
C ALA A 68 15.17 -15.65 6.46
N LYS A 69 15.97 -14.60 6.65
CA LYS A 69 17.23 -14.37 5.93
C LYS A 69 18.28 -15.42 6.30
N GLN A 70 18.46 -15.72 7.59
CA GLN A 70 19.36 -16.79 8.06
C GLN A 70 18.94 -18.16 7.50
N ALA A 71 17.63 -18.43 7.43
CA ALA A 71 17.09 -19.63 6.81
C ALA A 71 17.12 -19.63 5.26
N GLY A 72 17.67 -18.59 4.62
CA GLY A 72 17.80 -18.53 3.15
C GLY A 72 16.48 -18.47 2.37
N LYS A 73 15.38 -18.03 3.00
CA LYS A 73 14.04 -17.96 2.36
C LYS A 73 13.92 -16.78 1.38
N TYR A 74 14.66 -15.70 1.60
CA TYR A 74 14.67 -14.54 0.71
C TYR A 74 15.57 -14.78 -0.50
N ARG A 75 14.97 -15.23 -1.61
CA ARG A 75 15.68 -15.48 -2.89
C ARG A 75 15.36 -14.46 -3.99
N GLY A 76 14.57 -13.45 -3.66
CA GLY A 76 14.08 -12.45 -4.62
C GLY A 76 13.05 -13.05 -5.59
N ARG A 77 12.79 -12.35 -6.70
CA ARG A 77 11.95 -12.85 -7.79
C ARG A 77 12.76 -13.88 -8.60
N SER A 78 12.25 -15.11 -8.68
CA SER A 78 12.86 -16.12 -9.54
C SER A 78 12.80 -15.68 -11.01
N PRO A 79 13.92 -15.77 -11.76
CA PRO A 79 13.93 -15.46 -13.18
C PRO A 79 13.11 -16.47 -13.98
N ASP A 80 12.48 -16.00 -15.06
CA ASP A 80 11.81 -16.86 -16.02
C ASP A 80 12.84 -17.43 -16.99
N LEU A 81 13.31 -18.65 -16.68
CA LEU A 81 14.40 -19.29 -17.42
C LEU A 81 14.03 -19.56 -18.89
N GLN A 82 12.77 -19.88 -19.18
CA GLN A 82 12.34 -20.18 -20.55
C GLN A 82 12.47 -18.95 -21.44
N LYS A 83 12.00 -17.79 -20.96
CA LYS A 83 12.14 -16.52 -21.70
C LYS A 83 13.61 -16.11 -21.83
N HIS A 84 14.43 -16.37 -20.81
CA HIS A 84 15.85 -16.05 -20.86
C HIS A 84 16.57 -16.84 -21.96
N GLU A 85 16.32 -18.14 -22.07
CA GLU A 85 16.90 -18.98 -23.12
C GLU A 85 16.42 -18.57 -24.53
N LEU A 86 15.13 -18.27 -24.68
CA LEU A 86 14.59 -17.73 -25.94
C LEU A 86 15.28 -16.44 -26.37
N ILE A 87 15.51 -15.52 -25.43
CA ILE A 87 16.21 -14.27 -25.69
C ILE A 87 17.66 -14.54 -26.11
N LYS A 88 18.37 -15.45 -25.44
CA LYS A 88 19.74 -15.84 -25.81
C LYS A 88 19.81 -16.34 -27.25
N VAL A 89 18.91 -17.25 -27.63
CA VAL A 89 18.85 -17.82 -28.99
C VAL A 89 18.58 -16.73 -30.03
N LEU A 90 17.57 -15.87 -29.81
CA LEU A 90 17.22 -14.80 -30.76
C LEU A 90 18.33 -13.76 -30.90
N ARG A 91 19.04 -13.46 -29.81
CA ARG A 91 20.19 -12.55 -29.83
C ARG A 91 21.40 -13.17 -30.52
N ALA A 92 21.64 -14.48 -30.36
CA ALA A 92 22.67 -15.21 -31.10
C ALA A 92 22.38 -15.25 -32.62
N GLN A 93 21.11 -15.26 -33.01
CA GLN A 93 20.66 -15.14 -34.41
C GLN A 93 20.77 -13.70 -34.98
N GLY A 94 21.26 -12.73 -34.20
CA GLY A 94 21.46 -11.35 -34.66
C GLY A 94 20.18 -10.49 -34.74
N LYS A 95 19.05 -10.91 -34.16
CA LYS A 95 17.81 -10.11 -34.14
C LYS A 95 17.97 -8.86 -33.29
N SER A 96 17.32 -7.75 -33.67
CA SER A 96 17.38 -6.49 -32.92
C SER A 96 16.76 -6.62 -31.52
N ILE A 97 17.07 -5.70 -30.61
CA ILE A 97 16.56 -5.73 -29.23
C ILE A 97 15.03 -5.59 -29.22
N SER A 98 14.50 -4.66 -30.02
CA SER A 98 13.06 -4.41 -30.12
C SER A 98 12.31 -5.59 -30.76
N ASP A 99 12.88 -6.20 -31.80
CA ASP A 99 12.27 -7.38 -32.43
C ASP A 99 12.23 -8.57 -31.47
N THR A 100 13.32 -8.80 -30.73
CA THR A 100 13.41 -9.87 -29.72
C THR A 100 12.38 -9.66 -28.62
N ALA A 101 12.24 -8.42 -28.14
CA ALA A 101 11.27 -8.06 -27.12
C ALA A 101 9.82 -8.31 -27.58
N ARG A 102 9.50 -7.93 -28.82
CA ARG A 102 8.19 -8.18 -29.44
C ARG A 102 7.90 -9.68 -29.60
N LEU A 103 8.87 -10.46 -30.03
CA LEU A 103 8.70 -11.92 -30.25
C LEU A 103 8.53 -12.70 -28.94
N VAL A 104 9.23 -12.31 -27.88
CA VAL A 104 9.18 -13.00 -26.57
C VAL A 104 8.09 -12.42 -25.65
N GLY A 105 7.55 -11.24 -25.97
CA GLY A 105 6.54 -10.55 -25.16
C GLY A 105 7.11 -9.98 -23.86
N VAL A 106 8.31 -9.41 -23.92
CA VAL A 106 9.00 -8.78 -22.77
C VAL A 106 9.39 -7.34 -23.10
N SER A 107 9.78 -6.57 -22.09
CA SER A 107 10.31 -5.22 -22.32
C SER A 107 11.72 -5.24 -22.91
N ASP A 108 12.05 -4.23 -23.73
CA ASP A 108 13.40 -4.03 -24.29
C ASP A 108 14.48 -3.98 -23.20
N ARG A 109 14.12 -3.47 -22.01
CA ARG A 109 15.01 -3.42 -20.84
C ARG A 109 15.38 -4.81 -20.35
N THR A 110 14.43 -5.74 -20.34
CA THR A 110 14.66 -7.15 -19.96
C THR A 110 15.64 -7.81 -20.94
N VAL A 111 15.44 -7.61 -22.25
CA VAL A 111 16.35 -8.13 -23.30
C VAL A 111 17.76 -7.56 -23.15
N THR A 112 17.87 -6.25 -22.91
CA THR A 112 19.17 -5.57 -22.72
C THR A 112 19.87 -6.07 -21.47
N GLN A 113 19.15 -6.22 -20.35
CA GLN A 113 19.70 -6.71 -19.10
C GLN A 113 20.22 -8.14 -19.23
N ILE A 114 19.46 -9.03 -19.88
CA ILE A 114 19.88 -10.42 -20.12
C ILE A 114 21.07 -10.46 -21.07
N SER A 115 21.05 -9.69 -22.15
CA SER A 115 22.17 -9.62 -23.11
C SER A 115 23.46 -9.14 -22.44
N LYS A 116 23.38 -8.15 -21.54
CA LYS A 116 24.55 -7.69 -20.75
C LYS A 116 25.02 -8.76 -19.76
N LYS A 117 24.09 -9.51 -19.14
CA LYS A 117 24.42 -10.58 -18.21
C LYS A 117 25.19 -11.71 -18.89
N VAL A 118 24.82 -12.06 -20.12
CA VAL A 118 25.51 -13.07 -20.96
C VAL A 118 26.92 -12.64 -21.35
N ILE A 119 27.18 -11.33 -21.53
CA ILE A 119 28.53 -10.82 -21.86
C ILE A 119 29.46 -10.87 -20.64
N ASN A 120 28.89 -10.74 -19.43
CA ASN A 120 29.65 -10.69 -18.18
C ASN A 120 29.77 -12.04 -17.47
N GLU A 121 29.09 -13.08 -17.97
CA GLU A 121 29.21 -14.48 -17.52
C GLU A 121 30.22 -15.23 -18.39
#